data_AF-A0A9W6XN19-F1
#
_entry.id   AF-A0A9W6XN19-F1
#
_cell.length_a   1.000
_cell.length_b   1.000
_cell.length_c   1.000
_cell.angle_alpha   90.00
_cell.angle_beta   90.00
_cell.angle_gamma   90.00
#
_symmetry.space_group_name_H-M   'P 1'
#
loop_
_entity.id
_entity.type
_entity.pdbx_description
1 polymer ?
#
loop_
_entity_poly.entity_id
_entity_poly.type
_entity_poly.pdbx_seq_one_letter_code
_entity_poly.pdbx_strand_id
1 'polypeptide(L)'
;MSGLRQDLVNRTNNPLERYNRSLNEAFSVAHSDITQFIDVIEEQSRENVRLLADISSRRTRAPNHAPVHTPSSLEPDSDSDSDIEGFEG
;
A
#
# COMPACT_ATOMS: atom_id res chain seq x y z
N MET A 1 -28.26 2.59 14.88
CA MET A 1 -27.60 3.44 13.89
C MET A 1 -26.56 4.30 14.60
N SER A 2 -25.42 3.71 14.98
CA SER A 2 -24.33 4.45 15.60
C SER A 2 -23.01 4.00 14.99
N GLY A 3 -22.45 4.90 14.19
CA GLY A 3 -21.02 5.19 14.27
C GLY A 3 -20.07 4.06 13.97
N LEU A 4 -20.28 3.32 12.86
CA LEU A 4 -19.21 2.58 12.20
C LEU A 4 -18.29 3.58 11.45
N ARG A 5 -17.92 4.68 12.13
CA ARG A 5 -16.69 5.41 11.89
C ARG A 5 -15.59 4.54 12.51
N GLN A 6 -15.41 3.34 11.95
CA GLN A 6 -14.14 2.67 12.04
C GLN A 6 -13.17 3.68 11.48
N ASP A 7 -12.42 4.24 12.42
CA ASP A 7 -11.20 5.01 12.25
C ASP A 7 -10.57 4.70 10.90
N LEU A 8 -10.93 5.50 9.90
CA LEU A 8 -10.45 5.38 8.54
C LEU A 8 -9.06 6.03 8.56
N VAL A 9 -8.18 5.45 9.38
CA VAL A 9 -6.78 5.79 9.45
C VAL A 9 -6.28 5.61 8.03
N ASN A 10 -5.74 6.67 7.47
CA ASN A 10 -5.08 6.67 6.19
C ASN A 10 -3.88 5.70 6.26
N ARG A 11 -4.15 4.39 6.06
CA ARG A 11 -3.15 3.31 6.05
C ARG A 11 -2.19 3.42 4.86
N THR A 12 -2.52 4.24 3.86
CA THR A 12 -1.82 4.27 2.57
C THR A 12 -0.79 5.41 2.52
N ASN A 13 0.25 5.29 3.33
CA ASN A 13 1.54 5.91 2.99
C ASN A 13 2.54 4.86 2.48
N ASN A 14 2.02 3.79 1.87
CA ASN A 14 2.86 2.78 1.23
C ASN A 14 3.26 3.28 -0.17
N PRO A 15 4.57 3.47 -0.44
CA PRO A 15 5.06 3.83 -1.77
C PRO A 15 4.59 2.88 -2.86
N LEU A 16 4.42 1.59 -2.56
CA LEU A 16 3.93 0.59 -3.50
C LEU A 16 2.49 0.84 -3.93
N GLU A 17 1.61 1.18 -2.98
CA GLU A 17 0.20 1.43 -3.29
C GLU A 17 0.04 2.75 -4.06
N ARG A 18 0.84 3.77 -3.71
CA ARG A 18 0.92 5.01 -4.49
C ARG A 18 1.38 4.74 -5.93
N TYR A 19 2.43 3.92 -6.09
CA TYR A 19 2.91 3.51 -7.41
C TYR A 19 1.83 2.77 -8.19
N ASN A 20 1.18 1.76 -7.59
CA ASN A 20 0.12 1.00 -8.25
C ASN A 20 -1.05 1.90 -8.68
N ARG A 21 -1.38 2.93 -7.90
CA ARG A 21 -2.42 3.91 -8.27
C ARG A 21 -2.00 4.74 -9.47
N SER A 22 -0.80 5.34 -9.43
CA SER A 22 -0.28 6.13 -10.56
C SER A 22 -0.12 5.30 -11.82
N LEU A 23 0.30 4.03 -11.69
CA LEU A 23 0.40 3.10 -12.80
C LEU A 23 -0.99 2.77 -13.39
N ASN A 24 -1.98 2.52 -12.53
CA ASN A 24 -3.35 2.27 -12.97
C ASN A 24 -3.98 3.49 -13.66
N GLU A 25 -3.66 4.71 -13.22
CA GLU A 25 -4.09 5.96 -13.86
C GLU A 25 -3.44 6.18 -15.24
N ALA A 26 -2.25 5.62 -15.49
CA ALA A 26 -1.58 5.71 -16.78
C ALA A 26 -2.28 4.88 -17.87
N PHE A 27 -3.03 3.83 -17.48
CA PHE A 27 -3.85 3.08 -18.43
C PHE A 27 -5.13 3.85 -18.78
N SER A 28 -5.32 4.15 -20.07
CA SER A 28 -6.54 4.84 -20.55
C SER A 28 -7.78 3.94 -20.60
N VAL A 29 -7.61 2.63 -20.46
CA VAL A 29 -8.69 1.63 -20.56
C VAL A 29 -8.44 0.51 -19.56
N ALA A 30 -9.50 0.00 -18.92
CA ALA A 30 -9.42 -1.06 -17.90
C ALA A 30 -8.81 -2.39 -18.42
N HIS A 31 -8.88 -2.63 -19.73
CA HIS A 31 -8.30 -3.81 -20.38
C HIS A 31 -7.55 -3.38 -21.63
N SER A 32 -6.33 -2.87 -21.45
CA SER A 32 -5.44 -2.52 -22.54
C SER A 32 -5.04 -3.77 -23.32
N ASP A 33 -4.86 -3.65 -24.65
CA ASP A 33 -4.20 -4.70 -25.43
C ASP A 33 -2.76 -4.91 -24.93
N ILE A 34 -2.19 -6.10 -25.15
CA ILE A 34 -0.84 -6.44 -24.70
C ILE A 34 0.22 -5.45 -25.20
N THR A 35 0.03 -4.89 -26.40
CA THR A 35 0.94 -3.90 -26.97
C THR A 35 0.91 -2.60 -26.17
N GLN A 36 -0.29 -2.06 -25.91
CA GLN A 36 -0.46 -0.87 -25.06
C GLN A 36 0.02 -1.11 -23.63
N PHE A 37 -0.20 -2.32 -23.12
CA PHE A 37 0.29 -2.70 -21.81
C PHE A 37 1.81 -2.57 -21.74
N ILE A 38 2.52 -3.17 -22.71
CA ILE A 38 3.99 -3.12 -22.78
C ILE A 38 4.47 -1.67 -22.94
N ASP A 39 3.85 -0.88 -23.81
CA ASP A 39 4.23 0.51 -24.07
C ASP A 39 4.16 1.37 -22.79
N VAL A 40 3.06 1.28 -22.03
CA VAL A 40 2.87 2.02 -20.78
C VAL A 40 3.89 1.59 -19.71
N ILE A 41 4.16 0.29 -19.59
CA ILE A 41 5.18 -0.22 -18.64
C ILE A 41 6.58 0.27 -19.03
N GLU A 42 6.92 0.28 -20.32
CA GLU A 42 8.23 0.77 -20.78
C GLU A 42 8.40 2.27 -20.50
N GLU A 43 7.38 3.07 -20.78
CA GLU A 43 7.39 4.50 -20.50
C GLU A 43 7.57 4.78 -19.01
N GLN A 44 6.77 4.16 -18.15
CA GLN A 44 6.87 4.30 -16.69
C GLN A 44 8.24 3.86 -16.18
N SER A 45 8.80 2.77 -16.71
CA SER A 45 10.15 2.30 -16.34
C SER A 45 11.22 3.34 -16.69
N ARG A 46 11.12 3.96 -17.88
CA ARG A 46 12.07 4.98 -18.33
C ARG A 46 12.01 6.24 -17.47
N GLU A 47 10.82 6.69 -17.09
CA GLU A 47 10.63 7.85 -16.21
C GLU A 47 11.22 7.61 -14.82
N ASN A 48 10.99 6.43 -14.24
CA ASN A 48 11.55 6.08 -12.94
C ASN A 48 13.09 6.07 -12.95
N VAL A 49 13.72 5.51 -13.99
CA VAL A 49 15.18 5.53 -14.13
C VAL A 49 15.71 6.96 -14.27
N ARG A 50 15.04 7.82 -15.05
CA ARG A 50 15.40 9.25 -15.17
C ARG A 50 15.30 9.96 -13.83
N LEU A 51 14.21 9.74 -13.10
CA LEU A 51 14.03 10.33 -11.76
C LEU A 51 15.14 9.90 -10.80
N LEU A 52 15.52 8.62 -10.79
CA LEU A 52 16.64 8.13 -9.97
C LEU A 52 17.97 8.78 -10.36
N ALA A 53 18.23 8.93 -11.66
CA ALA A 53 19.43 9.60 -12.17
C ALA A 53 19.46 11.09 -11.77
N ASP A 54 18.32 11.78 -11.81
CA ASP A 54 18.20 13.17 -11.42
C ASP A 54 18.33 13.38 -9.91
N ILE A 55 17.79 12.46 -9.11
CA ILE A 55 18.00 12.43 -7.65
C ILE A 55 19.47 12.22 -7.33
N SER A 56 20.12 11.24 -7.97
CA SER A 56 21.55 10.96 -7.81
C SER A 56 22.40 12.19 -8.18
N SER A 57 22.03 12.88 -9.26
CA SER A 57 22.68 14.10 -9.73
C SER A 57 22.31 15.36 -8.91
N ARG A 58 21.53 15.22 -7.84
CA ARG A 58 20.99 16.32 -7.00
C ARG A 58 20.20 17.38 -7.78
N ARG A 59 19.72 17.06 -8.98
CA ARG A 59 18.87 17.95 -9.79
C ARG A 59 17.42 17.95 -9.28
N THR A 60 17.02 16.87 -8.62
CA THR A 60 15.70 16.70 -8.02
C THR A 60 15.85 16.18 -6.59
N ARG A 61 15.00 16.64 -5.67
CA ARG A 61 14.95 16.12 -4.30
C ARG A 61 14.05 14.87 -4.26
N ALA A 62 14.51 13.82 -3.58
CA ALA A 62 13.70 12.61 -3.38
C ALA A 62 12.35 12.98 -2.72
N PRO A 63 11.23 12.34 -3.15
CA PRO A 63 9.93 12.55 -2.53
C PRO A 63 10.01 12.31 -1.01
N ASN A 64 9.36 13.15 -0.20
CA ASN A 64 9.27 12.91 1.24
C ASN A 64 8.50 11.60 1.48
N HIS A 65 9.20 10.57 1.93
CA HIS A 65 8.59 9.36 2.44
C HIS A 65 8.02 9.67 3.84
N ALA A 66 6.78 9.27 4.11
CA ALA A 66 6.31 9.35 5.48
C ALA A 66 7.09 8.40 6.38
N PRO A 67 7.17 8.71 7.68
CA PRO A 67 7.77 7.80 8.65
C PRO A 67 7.11 6.43 8.56
N VAL A 68 7.93 5.37 8.62
CA VAL A 68 7.44 4.01 8.74
C VAL A 68 6.65 3.91 10.05
N HIS A 69 5.34 3.71 9.96
CA HIS A 69 4.53 3.35 11.11
C HIS A 69 4.74 1.85 11.36
N THR A 70 5.58 1.51 12.34
CA THR A 70 5.59 0.15 12.88
C THR A 70 4.25 -0.08 13.57
N PRO A 71 3.45 -1.08 13.17
CA PRO A 71 2.24 -1.41 13.92
C PRO A 71 2.66 -1.73 15.36
N SER A 72 2.00 -1.10 16.33
CA SER A 72 2.18 -1.43 17.75
C SER A 72 2.03 -2.94 17.89
N SER A 73 3.01 -3.57 18.56
CA SER A 73 3.06 -5.01 18.80
C SER A 73 1.66 -5.51 19.13
N LEU A 74 1.18 -6.49 18.35
CA LEU A 74 0.01 -7.27 18.71
C LEU A 74 0.29 -7.80 20.11
N GLU A 75 -0.40 -7.27 21.13
CA GLU A 75 -0.43 -7.94 22.41
C GLU A 75 -1.12 -9.27 22.14
N PRO A 76 -0.47 -10.42 22.45
CA PRO A 76 -1.18 -11.68 22.40
C PRO A 76 -2.35 -11.55 23.38
N ASP A 77 -3.58 -11.77 22.91
CA ASP A 77 -4.75 -11.90 23.78
C ASP A 77 -4.42 -13.01 24.79
N SER A 78 -4.00 -12.60 25.99
CA SER A 78 -3.62 -13.51 27.04
C SER A 78 -4.91 -14.09 27.62
N ASP A 79 -4.95 -15.42 27.55
CA ASP A 79 -5.69 -16.33 28.40
C ASP A 79 -7.10 -16.73 27.92
N SER A 80 -7.07 -17.70 27.00
CA SER A 80 -8.01 -18.83 27.03
C SER A 80 -7.78 -19.65 28.30
N ASP A 81 -8.77 -19.67 29.19
CA ASP A 81 -9.18 -20.73 30.12
C ASP A 81 -10.30 -20.10 30.98
N SER A 82 -11.39 -20.73 31.40
CA SER A 82 -11.99 -22.06 31.34
C SER A 82 -13.48 -21.80 31.69
N ASP A 83 -14.47 -22.65 31.36
CA ASP A 83 -14.95 -23.64 32.31
C ASP A 83 -15.84 -24.67 31.58
N ILE A 84 -15.41 -25.93 31.61
CA ILE A 84 -16.26 -27.10 31.37
C ILE A 84 -16.99 -27.37 32.69
N GLU A 85 -18.31 -27.13 32.69
CA GLU A 85 -19.29 -27.55 33.68
C GLU A 85 -20.58 -27.81 32.87
N GLY A 86 -21.30 -28.92 32.87
CA GLY A 86 -21.22 -30.22 33.52
C GLY A 86 -22.28 -31.08 32.81
N PHE A 87 -21.96 -32.36 32.57
CA PHE A 87 -22.91 -33.35 32.06
C PHE A 87 -23.78 -33.86 33.22
N GLU A 88 -25.09 -33.66 33.13
CA GLU A 88 -26.13 -34.49 33.77
C GLU A 88 -27.25 -34.61 32.73
N GLY A 89 -27.92 -35.73 32.46
CA GLY A 89 -28.03 -37.05 33.07
C GLY A 89 -29.34 -37.63 32.54
#